data_AF-A0A8T6NKK4-F1
#
_entry.id   AF-A0A8T6NKK4-F1
#
_cell.length_a   1.000
_cell.length_b   1.000
_cell.length_c   1.000
_cell.angle_alpha   90.00
_cell.angle_beta   90.00
_cell.angle_gamma   90.00
#
_symmetry.space_group_name_H-M   'P 1'
#
loop_
_entity.id
_entity.type
_entity.pdbx_description
1 polymer ?
#
loop_
_entity_poly.entity_id
_entity_poly.type
_entity_poly.pdbx_seq_one_letter_code
_entity_poly.pdbx_strand_id
1 'polypeptide(L)'
;MNRDFAWFVIVIILSGNTIAMLHSEKATDPNLIDIEELTCSFGEILVSNVSLGEGYECTEFDPHSMTHAHPAPVLSVSNVIDNGSAIAIFGDVDHLHPHEISVRLNLDEDGTISTQPNMDGAWSLTVNSSTEQFYVNITAHHDLEETTSNTTFIEINRTASAGENGDTGQSQNFSILSAYHGLDELPLAASLLCGFNVAGDDGMPVVFSTQLQVDSVIPESFLVVRSDGESVVPNCATLHPADEPLELRTVLLTGDFGTFGETPLRVEVAGPVLTVDGDSLLGLSTEDITPLEDGPRVVLAERFAPDTNGLAGECPDGTVQVIQLTWEGGVTGPDNAALGEDQRLGTLVLLADGSTVNPLALVDDDPDNHVLACLAEDSPAQWVVVNTGLFHDPGDIANPATHAEVIDG
;
A
#
# COMPACT_ATOMS: atom_id res chain seq x y z
N MET A 1 -16.01 53.25 46.29
CA MET A 1 -14.80 53.28 45.43
C MET A 1 -14.82 52.01 44.61
N ASN A 2 -15.53 51.96 43.48
CA ASN A 2 -15.18 52.48 42.15
C ASN A 2 -13.89 51.89 41.58
N ARG A 3 -14.04 50.75 40.90
CA ARG A 3 -13.79 50.56 39.46
C ARG A 3 -13.79 49.04 39.20
N ASP A 4 -14.98 48.46 39.06
CA ASP A 4 -15.18 47.19 38.32
C ASP A 4 -16.65 47.04 37.85
N PHE A 5 -17.42 48.13 37.89
CA PHE A 5 -18.84 48.18 37.55
C PHE A 5 -19.11 48.49 36.06
N ALA A 6 -18.09 48.40 35.20
CA ALA A 6 -18.16 48.86 33.81
C ALA A 6 -17.97 47.78 32.73
N TRP A 7 -17.70 46.51 33.10
CA TRP A 7 -17.59 45.41 32.12
C TRP A 7 -18.75 44.40 32.16
N PHE A 8 -19.72 44.59 33.06
CA PHE A 8 -20.91 43.74 33.15
C PHE A 8 -22.13 44.29 32.37
N VAL A 9 -21.97 45.39 31.63
CA VAL A 9 -23.09 46.13 30.99
C VAL A 9 -23.16 45.94 29.46
N ILE A 10 -22.31 45.11 28.85
CA ILE A 10 -22.36 44.86 27.37
C ILE A 10 -22.79 43.43 26.99
N VAL A 11 -22.97 42.51 27.95
CA VAL A 11 -23.47 41.15 27.65
C VAL A 11 -24.97 40.97 28.01
N ILE A 12 -25.61 41.97 28.63
CA ILE A 12 -27.04 41.96 28.99
C ILE A 12 -27.87 42.89 28.07
N ILE A 13 -27.53 42.94 26.78
CA ILE A 13 -28.35 43.56 25.71
C ILE A 13 -28.80 42.53 24.65
N LEU A 14 -28.49 41.23 24.83
CA LEU A 14 -28.99 40.16 23.95
C LEU A 14 -29.77 39.06 24.70
N SER A 15 -30.32 39.38 25.87
CA SER A 15 -31.29 38.53 26.58
C SER A 15 -32.49 39.35 27.01
N GLY A 16 -33.43 39.54 26.08
CA GLY A 16 -34.72 40.14 26.38
C GLY A 16 -35.62 40.18 25.15
N ASN A 17 -36.75 39.48 25.27
CA ASN A 17 -37.85 39.30 24.29
C ASN A 17 -37.67 38.01 23.45
N THR A 18 -38.52 36.99 23.49
CA THR A 18 -39.91 36.84 23.94
C THR A 18 -40.24 35.35 23.92
N ILE A 19 -40.77 34.79 25.02
CA ILE A 19 -41.66 33.63 24.93
C ILE A 19 -43.01 34.15 24.46
N ALA A 20 -43.40 33.83 23.23
CA ALA A 20 -44.80 33.80 22.82
C ALA A 20 -44.94 32.90 21.60
N MET A 21 -45.78 31.88 21.76
CA MET A 21 -46.33 31.03 20.71
C MET A 21 -46.58 31.81 19.41
N LEU A 22 -46.13 31.26 18.29
CA LEU A 22 -46.95 31.14 17.09
C LEU A 22 -46.49 29.88 16.36
N HIS A 23 -47.40 28.90 16.32
CA HIS A 23 -47.54 28.01 15.18
C HIS A 23 -47.24 28.80 13.89
N SER A 24 -46.11 28.54 13.26
CA SER A 24 -46.07 28.60 11.81
C SER A 24 -46.18 27.15 11.37
N GLU A 25 -47.37 26.79 10.87
CA GLU A 25 -47.49 25.66 9.97
C GLU A 25 -46.32 25.78 8.97
N LYS A 26 -45.45 24.77 8.94
CA LYS A 26 -44.52 24.60 7.82
C LYS A 26 -45.46 24.42 6.64
N ALA A 27 -45.65 25.47 5.85
CA ALA A 27 -46.19 25.35 4.52
C ALA A 27 -45.14 24.55 3.75
N THR A 28 -45.26 23.23 3.81
CA THR A 28 -44.66 22.34 2.83
C THR A 28 -45.31 22.70 1.51
N ASP A 29 -44.67 23.62 0.78
CA ASP A 29 -44.82 23.62 -0.67
C ASP A 29 -44.12 22.34 -1.14
N PRO A 30 -44.86 21.34 -1.65
CA PRO A 30 -44.25 20.08 -2.08
C PRO A 30 -43.33 20.23 -3.31
N ASN A 31 -43.15 21.45 -3.82
CA ASN A 31 -42.27 21.75 -4.96
C ASN A 31 -40.99 22.53 -4.61
N LEU A 32 -40.71 22.82 -3.33
CA LEU A 32 -39.39 23.36 -2.94
C LEU A 32 -38.55 22.24 -2.33
N ILE A 33 -37.61 21.71 -3.11
CA ILE A 33 -36.55 20.84 -2.61
C ILE A 33 -35.54 21.75 -1.89
N ASP A 34 -35.19 21.41 -0.64
CA ASP A 34 -34.12 22.07 0.10
C ASP A 34 -32.79 21.74 -0.59
N ILE A 35 -32.11 22.77 -1.12
CA ILE A 35 -30.86 22.62 -1.89
C ILE A 35 -29.72 22.01 -1.03
N GLU A 36 -29.87 22.03 0.30
CA GLU A 36 -28.92 21.44 1.26
C GLU A 36 -28.97 19.89 1.32
N GLU A 37 -29.98 19.23 0.74
CA GLU A 37 -30.06 17.76 0.67
C GLU A 37 -29.65 17.17 -0.71
N LEU A 38 -29.38 18.00 -1.71
CA LEU A 38 -28.96 17.56 -3.04
C LEU A 38 -27.43 17.42 -3.11
N THR A 39 -26.94 16.21 -2.86
CA THR A 39 -25.53 15.85 -3.02
C THR A 39 -25.36 14.97 -4.26
N CYS A 40 -24.44 15.32 -5.16
CA CYS A 40 -24.06 14.48 -6.29
C CYS A 40 -23.03 13.43 -5.87
N SER A 41 -22.84 12.40 -6.70
CA SER A 41 -21.82 11.38 -6.49
C SER A 41 -20.41 11.99 -6.61
N PHE A 42 -19.39 11.31 -6.08
CA PHE A 42 -18.00 11.75 -6.25
C PHE A 42 -17.66 11.88 -7.73
N GLY A 43 -17.11 13.03 -8.15
CA GLY A 43 -16.81 13.35 -9.56
C GLY A 43 -17.92 14.06 -10.33
N GLU A 44 -19.09 14.31 -9.72
CA GLU A 44 -20.21 15.02 -10.35
C GLU A 44 -20.45 16.39 -9.69
N ILE A 45 -20.88 17.38 -10.49
CA ILE A 45 -21.31 18.69 -10.00
C ILE A 45 -22.80 18.90 -10.22
N LEU A 46 -23.44 19.59 -9.27
CA LEU A 46 -24.85 19.96 -9.37
C LEU A 46 -25.00 21.18 -10.30
N VAL A 47 -25.58 20.98 -11.47
CA VAL A 47 -25.82 22.04 -12.47
C VAL A 47 -27.30 22.36 -12.56
N SER A 48 -27.67 23.64 -12.62
CA SER A 48 -29.07 24.03 -12.78
C SER A 48 -29.58 23.65 -14.18
N ASN A 49 -30.63 22.82 -14.25
CA ASN A 49 -31.30 22.43 -15.48
C ASN A 49 -32.81 22.71 -15.36
N VAL A 50 -33.23 23.85 -15.91
CA VAL A 50 -34.63 24.31 -15.90
C VAL A 50 -35.58 23.46 -16.76
N SER A 51 -35.06 22.46 -17.47
CA SER A 51 -35.85 21.52 -18.27
C SER A 51 -36.27 20.29 -17.47
N LEU A 52 -35.70 20.06 -16.29
CA LEU A 52 -36.02 18.96 -15.40
C LEU A 52 -37.00 19.39 -14.30
N GLY A 53 -37.81 18.45 -13.81
CA GLY A 53 -38.80 18.70 -12.77
C GLY A 53 -38.21 19.21 -11.45
N GLU A 54 -36.96 18.84 -11.16
CA GLU A 54 -36.24 19.22 -9.94
C GLU A 54 -35.36 20.48 -10.11
N GLY A 55 -35.23 20.99 -11.35
CA GLY A 55 -34.49 22.23 -11.65
C GLY A 55 -32.96 22.11 -11.63
N TYR A 56 -32.41 20.95 -11.25
CA TYR A 56 -30.99 20.65 -11.18
C TYR A 56 -30.71 19.24 -11.72
N GLU A 57 -29.48 19.01 -12.17
CA GLU A 57 -28.98 17.73 -12.67
C GLU A 57 -27.54 17.56 -12.17
N CYS A 58 -27.19 16.35 -11.73
CA CYS A 58 -25.79 16.00 -11.50
C CYS A 58 -25.15 15.68 -12.84
N THR A 59 -24.14 16.46 -13.22
CA THR A 59 -23.36 16.23 -14.42
C THR A 59 -21.95 15.88 -14.01
N GLU A 60 -21.35 14.88 -14.66
CA GLU A 60 -19.93 14.57 -14.55
C GLU A 60 -19.11 15.86 -14.69
N PHE A 61 -18.31 16.15 -13.67
CA PHE A 61 -17.43 17.30 -13.70
C PHE A 61 -16.20 16.92 -14.49
N ASP A 62 -16.17 17.33 -15.75
CA ASP A 62 -14.94 17.34 -16.52
C ASP A 62 -14.19 18.65 -16.23
N PRO A 63 -13.14 18.65 -15.38
CA PRO A 63 -12.35 19.85 -15.13
C PRO A 63 -11.74 20.42 -16.42
N HIS A 64 -11.50 19.58 -17.45
CA HIS A 64 -10.96 19.98 -18.75
C HIS A 64 -11.99 20.70 -19.63
N SER A 65 -13.28 20.64 -19.29
CA SER A 65 -14.35 21.36 -20.00
C SER A 65 -14.35 22.87 -19.68
N MET A 66 -13.74 23.26 -18.56
CA MET A 66 -13.49 24.66 -18.24
C MET A 66 -12.24 25.10 -18.95
N THR A 67 -12.34 26.05 -19.90
CA THR A 67 -11.18 26.59 -20.60
C THR A 67 -10.20 27.25 -19.63
N HIS A 68 -9.20 26.51 -19.17
CA HIS A 68 -8.04 27.00 -18.45
C HIS A 68 -6.79 26.32 -18.99
N ALA A 69 -5.67 27.04 -18.99
CA ALA A 69 -4.40 26.52 -19.47
C ALA A 69 -3.71 25.82 -18.30
N HIS A 70 -3.70 24.50 -18.32
CA HIS A 70 -2.88 23.72 -17.42
C HIS A 70 -1.41 23.86 -17.85
N PRO A 71 -0.49 24.10 -16.91
CA PRO A 71 0.93 24.14 -17.22
C PRO A 71 1.41 22.75 -17.64
N ALA A 72 2.40 22.70 -18.52
CA ALA A 72 3.02 21.43 -18.88
C ALA A 72 3.59 20.71 -17.63
N PRO A 73 3.53 19.37 -17.57
CA PRO A 73 4.07 18.61 -16.45
C PRO A 73 5.55 18.86 -16.25
N VAL A 74 5.98 18.90 -14.99
CA VAL A 74 7.39 19.04 -14.63
C VAL A 74 7.94 17.66 -14.27
N LEU A 75 8.71 17.10 -15.20
CA LEU A 75 9.36 15.80 -15.05
C LEU A 75 10.68 15.94 -14.29
N SER A 76 10.90 15.09 -13.30
CA SER A 76 12.19 14.90 -12.64
C SER A 76 12.61 13.42 -12.64
N VAL A 77 13.91 13.16 -12.65
CA VAL A 77 14.48 11.80 -12.53
C VAL A 77 15.22 11.77 -11.20
N SER A 78 14.81 10.85 -10.32
CA SER A 78 15.34 10.74 -8.96
C SER A 78 16.48 9.73 -8.88
N ASN A 79 16.38 8.60 -9.61
CA ASN A 79 17.37 7.54 -9.56
C ASN A 79 17.43 6.74 -10.87
N VAL A 80 18.59 6.11 -11.11
CA VAL A 80 18.83 5.21 -12.25
C VAL A 80 19.63 4.02 -11.75
N ILE A 81 19.08 2.83 -11.90
CA ILE A 81 19.66 1.58 -11.41
C ILE A 81 19.90 0.66 -12.59
N ASP A 82 21.12 0.13 -12.71
CA ASP A 82 21.54 -0.76 -13.77
C ASP A 82 22.15 -2.03 -13.19
N ASN A 83 21.54 -3.18 -13.47
CA ASN A 83 22.05 -4.49 -13.03
C ASN A 83 22.83 -5.25 -14.13
N GLY A 84 23.10 -4.59 -15.26
CA GLY A 84 23.82 -5.15 -16.41
C GLY A 84 22.94 -5.85 -17.45
N SER A 85 21.71 -6.23 -17.10
CA SER A 85 20.70 -6.76 -18.04
C SER A 85 19.48 -5.87 -18.20
N ALA A 86 19.14 -5.12 -17.15
CA ALA A 86 18.01 -4.23 -17.08
C ALA A 86 18.43 -2.91 -16.44
N ILE A 87 17.78 -1.84 -16.88
CA ILE A 87 17.96 -0.49 -16.36
C ILE A 87 16.60 -0.02 -15.90
N ALA A 88 16.48 0.29 -14.61
CA ALA A 88 15.29 0.88 -14.00
C ALA A 88 15.54 2.36 -13.71
N ILE A 89 14.61 3.22 -14.13
CA ILE A 89 14.68 4.67 -13.99
C ILE A 89 13.47 5.12 -13.19
N PHE A 90 13.72 5.98 -12.21
CA PHE A 90 12.73 6.50 -11.29
C PHE A 90 12.62 8.00 -11.45
N GLY A 91 11.46 8.53 -11.12
CA GLY A 91 11.30 9.95 -10.99
C GLY A 91 9.98 10.36 -10.39
N ASP A 92 9.74 11.65 -10.50
CA ASP A 92 8.50 12.27 -10.06
C ASP A 92 7.97 13.20 -11.17
N VAL A 93 6.65 13.35 -11.22
CA VAL A 93 5.96 14.33 -12.05
C VAL A 93 5.17 15.26 -11.14
N ASP A 94 5.60 16.51 -11.10
CA ASP A 94 4.81 17.58 -10.50
C ASP A 94 3.75 18.04 -11.51
N HIS A 95 2.51 17.62 -11.25
CA HIS A 95 1.29 18.00 -11.95
C HIS A 95 0.08 17.94 -11.00
N LEU A 96 -1.00 18.66 -11.32
CA LEU A 96 -2.21 18.67 -10.49
C LEU A 96 -2.92 17.31 -10.42
N HIS A 97 -2.83 16.54 -11.51
CA HIS A 97 -3.37 15.19 -11.64
C HIS A 97 -2.27 14.29 -12.25
N PRO A 98 -1.30 13.81 -11.46
CA PRO A 98 -0.17 13.05 -12.01
C PRO A 98 -0.60 11.74 -12.66
N HIS A 99 -1.68 11.13 -12.18
CA HIS A 99 -2.28 9.92 -12.76
C HIS A 99 -2.85 10.14 -14.19
N GLU A 100 -3.07 11.37 -14.65
CA GLU A 100 -3.49 11.66 -16.04
C GLU A 100 -2.30 11.84 -17.00
N ILE A 101 -1.07 11.77 -16.48
CA ILE A 101 0.16 11.99 -17.23
C ILE A 101 0.71 10.67 -17.75
N SER A 102 1.18 10.64 -19.00
CA SER A 102 2.02 9.54 -19.50
C SER A 102 3.50 9.95 -19.49
N VAL A 103 4.34 9.19 -18.78
CA VAL A 103 5.80 9.34 -18.86
C VAL A 103 6.31 8.39 -19.94
N ARG A 104 7.00 8.94 -20.94
CA ARG A 104 7.42 8.24 -22.14
C ARG A 104 8.93 8.27 -22.28
N LEU A 105 9.52 7.10 -22.43
CA LEU A 105 10.93 6.88 -22.74
C LEU A 105 11.05 6.46 -24.20
N ASN A 106 11.78 7.28 -24.98
CA ASN A 106 12.09 7.00 -26.38
C ASN A 106 13.46 6.35 -26.48
N LEU A 107 13.47 5.13 -27.04
CA LEU A 107 14.66 4.41 -27.46
C LEU A 107 14.93 4.75 -28.92
N ASP A 108 16.16 5.16 -29.25
CA ASP A 108 16.50 5.66 -30.60
C ASP A 108 16.13 4.68 -31.74
N GLU A 109 16.16 3.36 -31.50
CA GLU A 109 15.84 2.34 -32.50
C GLU A 109 14.74 1.32 -32.08
N ASP A 110 14.34 1.28 -30.80
CA ASP A 110 13.53 0.17 -30.24
C ASP A 110 12.10 0.55 -29.79
N GLY A 111 11.65 1.77 -30.12
CA GLY A 111 10.28 2.23 -29.85
C GLY A 111 10.14 3.07 -28.58
N THR A 112 8.89 3.32 -28.20
CA THR A 112 8.55 4.13 -27.02
C THR A 112 8.01 3.21 -25.94
N ILE A 113 8.60 3.27 -24.75
CA ILE A 113 8.05 2.67 -23.53
C ILE A 113 7.36 3.79 -22.76
N SER A 114 6.20 3.50 -22.18
CA SER A 114 5.48 4.46 -21.35
C SER A 114 5.02 3.86 -20.05
N THR A 115 4.94 4.69 -19.02
CA THR A 115 4.35 4.40 -17.72
C THR A 115 3.40 5.54 -17.33
N GLN A 116 2.60 5.33 -16.30
CA GLN A 116 1.74 6.35 -15.71
C GLN A 116 2.19 6.59 -14.26
N PRO A 117 2.40 7.84 -13.83
CA PRO A 117 2.69 8.13 -12.44
C PRO A 117 1.53 7.74 -11.51
N ASN A 118 1.86 7.40 -10.26
CA ASN A 118 0.86 7.21 -9.21
C ASN A 118 0.25 8.56 -8.76
N MET A 119 -0.63 8.55 -7.76
CA MET A 119 -1.29 9.76 -7.27
C MET A 119 -0.33 10.82 -6.69
N ASP A 120 0.82 10.39 -6.17
CA ASP A 120 1.84 11.27 -5.60
C ASP A 120 2.81 11.82 -6.65
N GLY A 121 2.71 11.36 -7.90
CA GLY A 121 3.59 11.77 -8.99
C GLY A 121 4.78 10.87 -9.22
N ALA A 122 5.00 9.87 -8.36
CA ALA A 122 6.07 8.91 -8.52
C ALA A 122 5.83 8.01 -9.75
N TRP A 123 6.87 7.81 -10.55
CA TRP A 123 6.81 6.96 -11.72
C TRP A 123 8.10 6.17 -11.87
N SER A 124 8.00 5.06 -12.61
CA SER A 124 9.18 4.28 -12.95
C SER A 124 9.08 3.55 -14.27
N LEU A 125 10.25 3.32 -14.88
CA LEU A 125 10.38 2.65 -16.18
C LEU A 125 11.55 1.68 -16.14
N THR A 126 11.32 0.45 -16.60
CA THR A 126 12.39 -0.52 -16.83
C THR A 126 12.59 -0.75 -18.31
N VAL A 127 13.86 -0.82 -18.71
CA VAL A 127 14.25 -1.24 -20.04
C VAL A 127 15.22 -2.41 -19.94
N ASN A 128 15.05 -3.39 -20.82
CA ASN A 128 16.01 -4.48 -20.93
C ASN A 128 17.04 -4.12 -21.99
N SER A 129 18.30 -4.01 -21.58
CA SER A 129 19.41 -3.75 -22.50
C SER A 129 20.68 -4.38 -21.95
N SER A 130 21.49 -4.94 -22.85
CA SER A 130 22.84 -5.47 -22.56
C SER A 130 23.94 -4.62 -23.21
N THR A 131 23.60 -3.46 -23.79
CA THR A 131 24.56 -2.60 -24.48
C THR A 131 25.54 -1.94 -23.50
N GLU A 132 26.77 -1.67 -23.96
CA GLU A 132 27.79 -0.99 -23.15
C GLU A 132 27.47 0.49 -22.93
N GLN A 133 26.88 1.14 -23.93
CA GLN A 133 26.37 2.50 -23.82
C GLN A 133 24.89 2.49 -24.14
N PHE A 134 24.16 3.26 -23.36
CA PHE A 134 22.72 3.33 -23.46
C PHE A 134 22.26 4.76 -23.20
N TYR A 135 21.43 5.29 -24.11
CA TYR A 135 20.96 6.66 -24.09
C TYR A 135 19.44 6.65 -24.15
N VAL A 136 18.80 7.43 -23.29
CA VAL A 136 17.34 7.56 -23.29
C VAL A 136 16.89 8.99 -23.14
N ASN A 137 15.80 9.28 -23.83
CA ASN A 137 15.07 10.53 -23.75
C ASN A 137 13.74 10.29 -23.06
N ILE A 138 13.47 10.99 -21.96
CA ILE A 138 12.23 10.85 -21.19
C ILE A 138 11.45 12.17 -21.25
N THR A 139 10.14 12.06 -21.44
CA THR A 139 9.19 13.19 -21.46
C THR A 139 7.90 12.81 -20.75
N ALA A 140 7.29 13.72 -20.00
CA ALA A 140 5.93 13.60 -19.48
C ALA A 140 4.94 14.28 -20.43
N HIS A 141 3.80 13.65 -20.69
CA HIS A 141 2.73 14.15 -21.56
C HIS A 141 1.39 14.18 -20.83
N HIS A 142 0.70 15.31 -20.91
CA HIS A 142 -0.72 15.38 -20.59
C HIS A 142 -1.53 15.24 -21.88
N ASP A 143 -1.97 14.03 -22.21
CA ASP A 143 -2.53 13.74 -23.53
C ASP A 143 -3.87 14.47 -23.79
N LEU A 144 -4.68 14.68 -22.75
CA LEU A 144 -5.94 15.43 -22.86
C LEU A 144 -5.76 16.91 -23.21
N GLU A 145 -4.61 17.48 -22.83
CA GLU A 145 -4.34 18.92 -22.94
C GLU A 145 -3.27 19.24 -23.98
N GLU A 146 -2.69 18.19 -24.58
CA GLU A 146 -1.58 18.28 -25.54
C GLU A 146 -0.38 19.07 -25.01
N THR A 147 -0.09 18.96 -23.70
CA THR A 147 1.10 19.56 -23.08
C THR A 147 2.20 18.52 -22.83
N THR A 148 3.45 18.96 -22.91
CA THR A 148 4.63 18.08 -22.80
C THR A 148 5.72 18.76 -21.96
N SER A 149 6.36 18.00 -21.08
CA SER A 149 7.52 18.46 -20.33
C SER A 149 8.71 18.75 -21.24
N ASN A 150 9.75 19.38 -20.70
CA ASN A 150 11.06 19.32 -21.35
C ASN A 150 11.56 17.86 -21.40
N THR A 151 12.40 17.56 -22.39
CA THR A 151 13.07 16.26 -22.48
C THR A 151 14.19 16.16 -21.46
N THR A 152 14.16 15.10 -20.66
CA THR A 152 15.25 14.70 -19.77
C THR A 152 16.08 13.63 -20.46
N PHE A 153 17.39 13.89 -20.60
CA PHE A 153 18.33 12.96 -21.22
C PHE A 153 19.15 12.23 -20.16
N ILE A 154 19.24 10.90 -20.28
CA ILE A 154 20.03 10.05 -19.39
C ILE A 154 21.05 9.28 -20.23
N GLU A 155 22.31 9.31 -19.81
CA GLU A 155 23.41 8.54 -20.37
C GLU A 155 23.87 7.48 -19.36
N ILE A 156 23.93 6.22 -19.80
CA ILE A 156 24.37 5.08 -19.01
C ILE A 156 25.54 4.43 -19.73
N ASN A 157 26.66 4.27 -19.01
CA ASN A 157 27.93 3.82 -19.58
C ASN A 157 28.48 2.66 -18.74
N ARG A 158 28.26 1.43 -19.22
CA ARG A 158 28.79 0.20 -18.62
C ARG A 158 30.23 0.02 -19.06
N THR A 159 31.18 0.42 -18.21
CA THR A 159 32.58 0.06 -18.44
C THR A 159 32.76 -1.45 -18.29
N ALA A 160 33.35 -2.11 -19.28
CA ALA A 160 33.82 -3.48 -19.16
C ALA A 160 34.80 -3.58 -17.98
N SER A 161 34.32 -4.10 -16.85
CA SER A 161 35.13 -4.25 -15.64
C SER A 161 36.20 -5.33 -15.88
N ALA A 162 37.44 -4.89 -16.06
CA ALA A 162 38.60 -5.69 -15.70
C ALA A 162 38.56 -5.90 -14.17
N GLY A 163 38.74 -7.15 -13.75
CA GLY A 163 38.50 -7.58 -12.39
C GLY A 163 39.21 -6.80 -11.27
N GLU A 164 38.60 -6.97 -10.10
CA GLU A 164 39.06 -6.73 -8.73
C GLU A 164 38.65 -5.42 -8.01
N ASN A 165 37.68 -5.63 -7.11
CA ASN A 165 37.62 -5.23 -5.71
C ASN A 165 37.49 -3.76 -5.34
N GLY A 166 36.32 -3.43 -4.78
CA GLY A 166 36.20 -2.33 -3.83
C GLY A 166 34.80 -1.84 -3.53
N ASP A 167 33.82 -2.72 -3.34
CA ASP A 167 32.78 -2.42 -2.35
C ASP A 167 32.57 -3.64 -1.46
N THR A 168 32.81 -3.45 -0.17
CA THR A 168 32.47 -4.39 0.89
C THR A 168 31.26 -3.85 1.65
N GLY A 169 30.27 -3.32 0.94
CA GLY A 169 28.89 -3.51 1.37
C GLY A 169 28.69 -5.02 1.48
N GLN A 170 28.34 -5.52 2.67
CA GLN A 170 27.75 -6.84 2.74
C GLN A 170 26.70 -6.89 1.64
N SER A 171 26.78 -7.83 0.71
CA SER A 171 25.63 -8.11 -0.14
C SER A 171 24.53 -8.52 0.83
N GLN A 172 23.70 -7.56 1.24
CA GLN A 172 22.48 -7.87 1.93
C GLN A 172 21.69 -8.72 0.93
N ASN A 173 21.51 -9.99 1.28
CA ASN A 173 20.92 -10.95 0.39
C ASN A 173 19.41 -10.79 0.55
N PHE A 174 18.85 -9.76 -0.09
CA PHE A 174 17.41 -9.51 -0.08
C PHE A 174 16.68 -10.66 -0.78
N SER A 175 15.50 -11.00 -0.29
CA SER A 175 14.66 -12.03 -0.88
C SER A 175 13.18 -11.69 -0.73
N ILE A 176 12.36 -12.28 -1.59
CA ILE A 176 10.93 -12.42 -1.34
C ILE A 176 10.78 -13.63 -0.42
N LEU A 177 10.21 -13.42 0.77
CA LEU A 177 9.97 -14.47 1.77
C LEU A 177 8.75 -15.31 1.41
N SER A 178 7.72 -14.67 0.84
CA SER A 178 6.52 -15.34 0.33
C SER A 178 5.79 -14.49 -0.69
N ALA A 179 5.04 -15.16 -1.56
CA ALA A 179 3.97 -14.56 -2.33
C ALA A 179 2.72 -15.44 -2.15
N TYR A 180 1.62 -14.85 -1.73
CA TYR A 180 0.43 -15.58 -1.32
C TYR A 180 -0.76 -15.18 -2.18
N HIS A 181 -1.28 -16.10 -2.99
CA HIS A 181 -2.53 -15.89 -3.72
C HIS A 181 -3.68 -16.12 -2.74
N GLY A 182 -3.93 -15.14 -1.87
CA GLY A 182 -4.76 -15.29 -0.67
C GLY A 182 -6.24 -14.94 -0.85
N LEU A 183 -6.61 -14.29 -1.95
CA LEU A 183 -8.02 -14.03 -2.27
C LEU A 183 -8.22 -13.91 -3.78
N ASP A 184 -9.28 -14.50 -4.32
CA ASP A 184 -9.66 -14.44 -5.74
C ASP A 184 -10.78 -13.43 -6.05
N GLU A 185 -11.42 -12.88 -5.02
CA GLU A 185 -12.40 -11.80 -5.16
C GLU A 185 -12.28 -10.79 -4.01
N LEU A 186 -11.51 -9.72 -4.24
CA LEU A 186 -11.39 -8.61 -3.29
C LEU A 186 -12.74 -7.94 -3.05
N PRO A 187 -13.13 -7.69 -1.78
CA PRO A 187 -14.36 -6.99 -1.47
C PRO A 187 -14.26 -5.51 -1.90
N LEU A 188 -15.41 -4.86 -2.11
CA LEU A 188 -15.45 -3.44 -2.48
C LEU A 188 -14.65 -2.54 -1.53
N ALA A 189 -14.59 -2.87 -0.24
CA ALA A 189 -13.83 -2.13 0.76
C ALA A 189 -12.32 -2.07 0.46
N ALA A 190 -11.76 -3.07 -0.23
CA ALA A 190 -10.34 -3.10 -0.61
C ALA A 190 -9.95 -1.95 -1.57
N SER A 191 -10.93 -1.38 -2.28
CA SER A 191 -10.73 -0.18 -3.13
C SER A 191 -10.16 1.02 -2.38
N LEU A 192 -10.35 1.07 -1.05
CA LEU A 192 -9.77 2.12 -0.21
C LEU A 192 -8.23 2.00 -0.12
N LEU A 193 -7.67 0.80 -0.23
CA LEU A 193 -6.23 0.54 -0.13
C LEU A 193 -5.46 0.99 -1.38
N CYS A 194 -6.15 1.06 -2.52
CA CYS A 194 -5.60 1.41 -3.83
C CYS A 194 -6.05 2.78 -4.34
N GLY A 195 -7.05 3.40 -3.72
CA GLY A 195 -7.61 4.69 -4.14
C GLY A 195 -8.55 4.64 -5.34
N PHE A 196 -8.79 3.45 -5.90
CA PHE A 196 -9.73 3.20 -7.00
C PHE A 196 -10.36 1.80 -6.88
N ASN A 197 -11.37 1.53 -7.70
CA ASN A 197 -12.11 0.28 -7.63
C ASN A 197 -11.27 -0.92 -8.08
N VAL A 198 -10.97 -1.82 -7.13
CA VAL A 198 -10.32 -3.13 -7.35
C VAL A 198 -11.23 -4.28 -6.93
N ALA A 199 -12.53 -4.03 -6.73
CA ALA A 199 -13.47 -5.06 -6.31
C ALA A 199 -13.56 -6.18 -7.35
N GLY A 200 -13.38 -7.43 -6.91
CA GLY A 200 -13.35 -8.61 -7.76
C GLY A 200 -11.99 -8.90 -8.42
N ASP A 201 -10.96 -8.08 -8.17
CA ASP A 201 -9.57 -8.48 -8.45
C ASP A 201 -9.13 -9.53 -7.42
N ASP A 202 -8.10 -10.30 -7.76
CA ASP A 202 -7.37 -11.11 -6.80
C ASP A 202 -6.58 -10.20 -5.84
N GLY A 203 -6.37 -10.67 -4.61
CA GLY A 203 -5.46 -10.09 -3.65
C GLY A 203 -4.26 -11.01 -3.42
N MET A 204 -3.05 -10.49 -3.66
CA MET A 204 -1.81 -11.25 -3.50
C MET A 204 -0.77 -10.47 -2.69
N PRO A 205 -0.67 -10.71 -1.36
CA PRO A 205 0.40 -10.15 -0.56
C PRO A 205 1.76 -10.80 -0.91
N VAL A 206 2.79 -9.96 -1.02
CA VAL A 206 4.17 -10.34 -1.31
C VAL A 206 5.06 -9.79 -0.19
N VAL A 207 5.64 -10.69 0.60
CA VAL A 207 6.43 -10.33 1.79
C VAL A 207 7.91 -10.31 1.44
N PHE A 208 8.57 -9.20 1.71
CA PHE A 208 10.00 -9.00 1.50
C PHE A 208 10.79 -9.23 2.79
N SER A 209 12.06 -9.64 2.65
CA SER A 209 12.97 -9.81 3.79
C SER A 209 13.48 -8.50 4.40
N THR A 210 12.95 -7.36 3.95
CA THR A 210 13.40 -6.01 4.31
C THR A 210 12.26 -5.03 4.14
N GLN A 211 12.31 -3.90 4.85
CA GLN A 211 11.36 -2.81 4.69
C GLN A 211 11.65 -2.01 3.41
N LEU A 212 10.59 -1.46 2.83
CA LEU A 212 10.55 -0.83 1.52
C LEU A 212 10.26 0.67 1.64
N GLN A 213 10.72 1.43 0.65
CA GLN A 213 10.27 2.80 0.46
C GLN A 213 8.89 2.79 -0.19
N VAL A 214 7.90 3.39 0.48
CA VAL A 214 6.51 3.50 0.01
C VAL A 214 6.46 4.00 -1.44
N ASP A 215 7.15 5.10 -1.76
CA ASP A 215 7.12 5.74 -3.07
C ASP A 215 7.77 4.91 -4.20
N SER A 216 8.49 3.84 -3.86
CA SER A 216 9.06 2.91 -4.85
C SER A 216 8.13 1.75 -5.22
N VAL A 217 7.06 1.54 -4.45
CA VAL A 217 6.10 0.47 -4.67
C VAL A 217 5.05 0.96 -5.66
N ILE A 218 5.20 0.58 -6.92
CA ILE A 218 4.22 0.86 -7.98
C ILE A 218 3.91 -0.40 -8.78
N PRO A 219 2.71 -0.53 -9.37
CA PRO A 219 2.29 -1.76 -10.03
C PRO A 219 3.24 -2.24 -11.14
N GLU A 220 3.77 -1.31 -11.95
CA GLU A 220 4.67 -1.59 -13.07
C GLU A 220 6.03 -2.17 -12.63
N SER A 221 6.35 -2.07 -11.34
CA SER A 221 7.55 -2.69 -10.78
C SER A 221 7.40 -4.19 -10.56
N PHE A 222 6.20 -4.74 -10.75
CA PHE A 222 5.89 -6.14 -10.51
C PHE A 222 5.35 -6.81 -11.77
N LEU A 223 5.70 -8.10 -11.93
CA LEU A 223 5.08 -9.00 -12.89
C LEU A 223 4.65 -10.27 -12.18
N VAL A 224 3.41 -10.67 -12.41
CA VAL A 224 2.87 -11.96 -11.99
C VAL A 224 2.77 -12.86 -13.23
N VAL A 225 3.46 -13.99 -13.21
CA VAL A 225 3.35 -15.01 -14.27
C VAL A 225 2.25 -15.98 -13.88
N ARG A 226 1.16 -15.97 -14.63
CA ARG A 226 -0.01 -16.84 -14.43
C ARG A 226 0.30 -18.30 -14.76
N SER A 227 -0.60 -19.20 -14.36
CA SER A 227 -0.51 -20.65 -14.62
C SER A 227 -0.48 -21.02 -16.11
N ASP A 228 -1.03 -20.18 -16.99
CA ASP A 228 -0.98 -20.33 -18.45
C ASP A 228 0.31 -19.78 -19.09
N GLY A 229 1.19 -19.17 -18.28
CA GLY A 229 2.46 -18.58 -18.69
C GLY A 229 2.36 -17.12 -19.17
N GLU A 230 1.17 -16.50 -19.16
CA GLU A 230 1.04 -15.07 -19.42
C GLU A 230 1.59 -14.25 -18.26
N SER A 231 2.26 -13.14 -18.57
CA SER A 231 2.75 -12.18 -17.56
C SER A 231 1.78 -11.01 -17.46
N VAL A 232 1.32 -10.73 -16.25
CA VAL A 232 0.37 -9.67 -15.94
C VAL A 232 1.05 -8.63 -15.04
N VAL A 233 0.86 -7.36 -15.38
CA VAL A 233 1.17 -6.24 -14.50
C VAL A 233 -0.03 -6.08 -13.56
N PRO A 234 0.17 -6.05 -12.23
CA PRO A 234 -0.91 -5.76 -11.28
C PRO A 234 -1.65 -4.46 -11.60
N ASN A 235 -2.94 -4.40 -11.27
CA ASN A 235 -3.72 -3.16 -11.32
C ASN A 235 -3.27 -2.19 -10.22
N CYS A 236 -2.95 -2.73 -9.03
CA CYS A 236 -2.49 -1.99 -7.87
C CYS A 236 -1.32 -2.71 -7.19
N ALA A 237 -0.41 -1.93 -6.60
CA ALA A 237 0.61 -2.38 -5.67
C ALA A 237 0.66 -1.36 -4.53
N THR A 238 0.48 -1.81 -3.29
CA THR A 238 0.39 -0.93 -2.11
C THR A 238 0.97 -1.61 -0.89
N LEU A 239 1.52 -0.83 0.05
CA LEU A 239 1.92 -1.36 1.36
C LEU A 239 0.75 -1.44 2.35
N HIS A 240 -0.38 -0.83 2.03
CA HIS A 240 -1.57 -0.91 2.88
C HIS A 240 -2.18 -2.32 2.88
N PRO A 241 -2.75 -2.79 4.00
CA PRO A 241 -2.86 -2.09 5.28
C PRO A 241 -1.60 -2.11 6.17
N ALA A 242 -0.54 -2.83 5.80
CA ALA A 242 0.71 -2.95 6.55
C ALA A 242 1.64 -1.72 6.38
N ASP A 243 1.13 -0.51 6.61
CA ASP A 243 1.84 0.75 6.41
C ASP A 243 2.37 1.41 7.70
N GLU A 244 2.36 0.67 8.81
CA GLU A 244 2.87 1.12 10.10
C GLU A 244 4.40 0.96 10.24
N PRO A 245 5.06 1.68 11.17
CA PRO A 245 6.49 1.53 11.39
C PRO A 245 6.86 0.07 11.75
N LEU A 246 7.88 -0.47 11.07
CA LEU A 246 8.36 -1.86 11.12
C LEU A 246 7.63 -2.86 10.20
N GLU A 247 6.54 -2.44 9.57
CA GLU A 247 5.63 -3.33 8.81
C GLU A 247 5.74 -3.19 7.29
N LEU A 248 6.45 -2.16 6.83
CA LEU A 248 6.60 -1.73 5.43
C LEU A 248 7.34 -2.74 4.53
N ARG A 249 7.06 -4.02 4.61
CA ARG A 249 7.70 -5.12 3.85
C ARG A 249 6.71 -5.98 3.09
N THR A 250 5.41 -5.78 3.28
CA THR A 250 4.36 -6.52 2.59
C THR A 250 3.75 -5.65 1.51
N VAL A 251 3.90 -6.05 0.25
CA VAL A 251 3.21 -5.40 -0.87
C VAL A 251 1.96 -6.21 -1.20
N LEU A 252 0.78 -5.61 -1.07
CA LEU A 252 -0.46 -6.15 -1.62
C LEU A 252 -0.51 -5.82 -3.12
N LEU A 253 -0.46 -6.86 -3.96
CA LEU A 253 -0.76 -6.77 -5.39
C LEU A 253 -2.24 -7.08 -5.63
N THR A 254 -2.88 -6.35 -6.53
CA THR A 254 -4.24 -6.68 -7.01
C THR A 254 -4.27 -6.84 -8.53
N GLY A 255 -5.07 -7.77 -9.05
CA GLY A 255 -5.22 -8.00 -10.49
C GLY A 255 -5.85 -9.35 -10.84
N ASP A 256 -5.79 -9.74 -12.11
CA ASP A 256 -6.20 -11.08 -12.57
C ASP A 256 -4.99 -12.03 -12.57
N PHE A 257 -4.78 -12.73 -11.45
CA PHE A 257 -3.63 -13.61 -11.27
C PHE A 257 -4.00 -15.08 -11.46
N GLY A 258 -5.23 -15.47 -11.17
CA GLY A 258 -5.76 -16.79 -11.44
C GLY A 258 -6.99 -17.09 -10.60
N THR A 259 -7.56 -18.28 -10.77
CA THR A 259 -8.68 -18.74 -9.96
C THR A 259 -8.29 -19.96 -9.13
N PHE A 260 -9.21 -20.46 -8.31
CA PHE A 260 -9.01 -21.68 -7.55
C PHE A 260 -8.51 -22.85 -8.42
N GLY A 261 -7.35 -23.41 -8.07
CA GLY A 261 -6.69 -24.49 -8.83
C GLY A 261 -5.82 -24.03 -10.00
N GLU A 262 -5.71 -22.72 -10.24
CA GLU A 262 -4.89 -22.09 -11.28
C GLU A 262 -3.83 -21.16 -10.67
N THR A 263 -3.08 -21.67 -9.69
CA THR A 263 -2.06 -20.90 -8.96
C THR A 263 -1.04 -20.24 -9.89
N PRO A 264 -0.75 -18.95 -9.70
CA PRO A 264 0.35 -18.26 -10.35
C PRO A 264 1.68 -18.99 -10.21
N LEU A 265 2.52 -18.91 -11.22
CA LEU A 265 3.80 -19.63 -11.28
C LEU A 265 4.95 -18.85 -10.64
N ARG A 266 4.92 -17.52 -10.73
CA ARG A 266 6.03 -16.67 -10.32
C ARG A 266 5.58 -15.23 -10.07
N VAL A 267 6.17 -14.60 -9.07
CA VAL A 267 6.16 -13.14 -8.90
C VAL A 267 7.58 -12.63 -9.11
N GLU A 268 7.72 -11.56 -9.87
CA GLU A 268 9.00 -10.91 -10.18
C GLU A 268 8.94 -9.42 -9.92
N VAL A 269 9.99 -8.89 -9.29
CA VAL A 269 10.29 -7.47 -9.22
C VAL A 269 10.95 -7.09 -10.55
N ALA A 270 10.11 -6.82 -11.54
CA ALA A 270 10.50 -6.50 -12.92
C ALA A 270 10.84 -5.02 -13.11
N GLY A 271 10.54 -4.20 -12.11
CA GLY A 271 10.94 -2.83 -12.08
C GLY A 271 11.45 -2.41 -10.72
N PRO A 272 11.62 -1.11 -10.57
CA PRO A 272 12.35 -0.59 -9.44
C PRO A 272 11.53 -0.64 -8.16
N VAL A 273 12.04 -1.39 -7.18
CA VAL A 273 11.57 -1.36 -5.78
C VAL A 273 12.79 -1.14 -4.91
N LEU A 274 12.67 -0.26 -3.92
CA LEU A 274 13.77 0.14 -3.05
C LEU A 274 13.53 -0.27 -1.61
N THR A 275 14.61 -0.66 -0.94
CA THR A 275 14.61 -0.77 0.53
C THR A 275 14.56 0.63 1.15
N VAL A 276 14.20 0.72 2.43
CA VAL A 276 14.27 1.99 3.20
C VAL A 276 15.65 2.66 3.13
N ASP A 277 16.73 1.88 2.99
CA ASP A 277 18.11 2.36 2.85
C ASP A 277 18.48 2.78 1.41
N GLY A 278 17.60 2.55 0.44
CA GLY A 278 17.76 2.93 -0.97
C GLY A 278 18.42 1.85 -1.84
N ASP A 279 18.56 0.62 -1.34
CA ASP A 279 19.07 -0.50 -2.14
C ASP A 279 18.00 -1.03 -3.10
N SER A 280 18.42 -1.47 -4.28
CA SER A 280 17.51 -2.00 -5.31
C SER A 280 17.14 -3.46 -5.07
N LEU A 281 15.86 -3.77 -5.26
CA LEU A 281 15.32 -5.14 -5.30
C LEU A 281 15.04 -5.64 -6.72
N LEU A 282 15.42 -4.88 -7.75
CA LEU A 282 15.20 -5.25 -9.15
C LEU A 282 15.77 -6.64 -9.49
N GLY A 283 14.92 -7.49 -10.05
CA GLY A 283 15.26 -8.86 -10.46
C GLY A 283 15.06 -9.91 -9.38
N LEU A 284 14.62 -9.54 -8.17
CA LEU A 284 14.12 -10.52 -7.21
C LEU A 284 12.88 -11.21 -7.77
N SER A 285 12.76 -12.50 -7.53
CA SER A 285 11.57 -13.26 -7.89
C SER A 285 11.41 -14.49 -7.02
N THR A 286 10.18 -14.96 -6.87
CA THR A 286 9.86 -16.22 -6.21
C THR A 286 8.92 -17.05 -7.08
N GLU A 287 9.14 -18.37 -7.08
CA GLU A 287 8.22 -19.38 -7.63
C GLU A 287 7.49 -20.13 -6.49
N ASP A 288 7.82 -19.81 -5.24
CA ASP A 288 7.13 -20.34 -4.06
C ASP A 288 5.89 -19.49 -3.79
N ILE A 289 4.81 -19.87 -4.47
CA ILE A 289 3.50 -19.22 -4.37
C ILE A 289 2.59 -20.09 -3.51
N THR A 290 2.10 -19.55 -2.39
CA THR A 290 1.07 -20.22 -1.60
C THR A 290 -0.27 -20.06 -2.32
N PRO A 291 -0.97 -21.16 -2.65
CA PRO A 291 -2.18 -21.12 -3.46
C PRO A 291 -3.44 -20.76 -2.63
N LEU A 292 -4.52 -20.37 -3.31
CA LEU A 292 -5.82 -20.01 -2.70
C LEU A 292 -6.41 -21.11 -1.79
N GLU A 293 -6.13 -22.39 -2.06
CA GLU A 293 -6.61 -23.48 -1.22
C GLU A 293 -5.90 -23.64 0.13
N ASP A 294 -4.74 -22.99 0.30
CA ASP A 294 -3.93 -23.08 1.49
C ASP A 294 -4.03 -21.79 2.31
N GLY A 295 -4.20 -21.93 3.62
CA GLY A 295 -4.22 -20.78 4.53
C GLY A 295 -2.83 -20.18 4.77
N PRO A 296 -2.76 -18.99 5.40
CA PRO A 296 -1.52 -18.24 5.56
C PRO A 296 -0.62 -18.87 6.63
N ARG A 297 0.70 -18.82 6.45
CA ARG A 297 1.70 -19.20 7.47
C ARG A 297 2.51 -18.00 7.95
N VAL A 298 3.16 -18.13 9.10
CA VAL A 298 4.19 -17.17 9.54
C VAL A 298 5.46 -17.38 8.72
N VAL A 299 5.92 -16.34 8.05
CA VAL A 299 7.11 -16.35 7.18
C VAL A 299 8.31 -15.64 7.81
N LEU A 300 8.05 -14.80 8.81
CA LEU A 300 9.08 -14.11 9.56
C LEU A 300 8.64 -13.92 11.02
N ALA A 301 9.61 -14.06 11.92
CA ALA A 301 9.43 -13.75 13.33
C ALA A 301 10.64 -12.94 13.82
N GLU A 302 10.42 -11.71 14.24
CA GLU A 302 11.46 -10.79 14.69
C GLU A 302 11.25 -10.41 16.15
N ARG A 303 12.31 -10.46 16.96
CA ARG A 303 12.28 -10.09 18.37
C ARG A 303 12.75 -8.66 18.57
N PHE A 304 11.93 -7.90 19.31
CA PHE A 304 12.18 -6.51 19.66
C PHE A 304 12.11 -6.28 21.17
N ALA A 305 12.69 -5.14 21.60
CA ALA A 305 12.43 -4.60 22.93
C ALA A 305 11.02 -3.98 22.97
N PRO A 306 10.32 -3.99 24.12
CA PRO A 306 8.97 -3.44 24.23
C PRO A 306 8.87 -1.92 24.01
N ASP A 307 9.99 -1.20 24.13
CA ASP A 307 10.09 0.25 23.92
C ASP A 307 10.63 0.62 22.53
N THR A 308 10.78 -0.35 21.63
CA THR A 308 11.11 -0.09 20.22
C THR A 308 10.07 0.85 19.60
N ASN A 309 10.54 1.89 18.91
CA ASN A 309 9.66 2.82 18.19
C ASN A 309 8.87 2.08 17.11
N GLY A 310 7.54 2.25 17.10
CA GLY A 310 6.61 1.45 16.29
C GLY A 310 5.82 0.45 17.13
N LEU A 311 6.38 -0.07 18.24
CA LEU A 311 5.72 -1.08 19.09
C LEU A 311 5.34 -0.53 20.49
N ALA A 312 5.85 0.65 20.83
CA ALA A 312 5.78 1.20 22.17
C ALA A 312 4.34 1.56 22.56
N GLY A 313 3.76 0.76 23.45
CA GLY A 313 2.41 0.97 23.98
C GLY A 313 1.39 -0.07 23.55
N GLU A 314 1.73 -0.93 22.58
CA GLU A 314 0.85 -2.00 22.10
C GLU A 314 0.70 -3.13 23.11
N CYS A 315 1.83 -3.57 23.67
CA CYS A 315 1.85 -4.69 24.61
C CYS A 315 1.44 -4.29 26.05
N PRO A 316 0.82 -5.22 26.82
CA PRO A 316 0.42 -4.96 28.20
C PRO A 316 1.61 -4.80 29.14
N ASP A 317 1.36 -4.16 30.29
CA ASP A 317 2.32 -4.05 31.40
C ASP A 317 2.92 -5.42 31.78
N GLY A 318 4.23 -5.44 32.01
CA GLY A 318 4.96 -6.67 32.34
C GLY A 318 5.55 -7.40 31.13
N THR A 319 5.34 -6.88 29.93
CA THR A 319 6.05 -7.35 28.72
C THR A 319 7.54 -7.00 28.80
N VAL A 320 8.38 -7.96 28.46
CA VAL A 320 9.86 -7.89 28.51
C VAL A 320 10.49 -8.00 27.12
N GLN A 321 9.86 -8.75 26.22
CA GLN A 321 10.23 -8.82 24.80
C GLN A 321 8.97 -8.96 23.95
N VAL A 322 9.02 -8.46 22.73
CA VAL A 322 7.93 -8.55 21.74
C VAL A 322 8.43 -9.36 20.57
N ILE A 323 7.62 -10.27 20.05
CA ILE A 323 7.89 -10.93 18.78
C ILE A 323 6.87 -10.42 17.78
N GLN A 324 7.31 -9.73 16.74
CA GLN A 324 6.48 -9.40 15.59
C GLN A 324 6.46 -10.60 14.64
N LEU A 325 5.27 -11.11 14.36
CA LEU A 325 5.03 -12.21 13.45
C LEU A 325 4.52 -11.62 12.14
N THR A 326 5.24 -11.85 11.04
CA THR A 326 4.73 -11.52 9.69
C THR A 326 4.17 -12.78 9.07
N TRP A 327 2.90 -12.72 8.70
CA TRP A 327 2.16 -13.77 8.02
C TRP A 327 2.25 -13.61 6.49
N GLU A 328 1.95 -14.67 5.75
CA GLU A 328 1.89 -14.64 4.29
C GLU A 328 0.88 -13.63 3.73
N GLY A 329 -0.19 -13.36 4.49
CA GLY A 329 -1.22 -12.39 4.19
C GLY A 329 -2.01 -12.06 5.47
N GLY A 330 -3.04 -11.23 5.33
CA GLY A 330 -3.80 -10.74 6.49
C GLY A 330 -4.41 -11.87 7.30
N VAL A 331 -4.45 -11.75 8.63
CA VAL A 331 -4.95 -12.82 9.51
C VAL A 331 -5.98 -12.35 10.53
N THR A 332 -7.00 -13.17 10.73
CA THR A 332 -8.00 -13.02 11.78
C THR A 332 -8.22 -14.35 12.52
N GLY A 333 -9.09 -14.35 13.53
CA GLY A 333 -9.75 -15.56 13.98
C GLY A 333 -10.80 -16.08 12.98
N PRO A 334 -11.42 -17.25 13.25
CA PRO A 334 -12.44 -17.85 12.38
C PRO A 334 -13.61 -16.91 12.10
N ASP A 335 -14.18 -16.98 10.90
CA ASP A 335 -15.29 -16.13 10.44
C ASP A 335 -14.99 -14.61 10.54
N ASN A 336 -13.75 -14.20 10.27
CA ASN A 336 -13.28 -12.81 10.42
C ASN A 336 -13.42 -12.25 11.85
N ALA A 337 -13.36 -13.11 12.87
CA ALA A 337 -13.37 -12.67 14.26
C ALA A 337 -12.03 -12.05 14.67
N ALA A 338 -12.06 -11.10 15.60
CA ALA A 338 -10.85 -10.61 16.25
C ALA A 338 -10.02 -11.76 16.87
N LEU A 339 -8.71 -11.62 16.88
CA LEU A 339 -7.80 -12.57 17.51
C LEU A 339 -8.13 -12.71 19.01
N GLY A 340 -8.10 -13.95 19.48
CA GLY A 340 -8.59 -14.31 20.80
C GLY A 340 -7.70 -15.30 21.53
N GLU A 341 -8.30 -15.87 22.57
CA GLU A 341 -7.59 -16.72 23.51
C GLU A 341 -7.18 -18.06 22.90
N ASP A 342 -7.94 -18.56 21.93
CA ASP A 342 -7.57 -19.78 21.20
C ASP A 342 -6.31 -19.55 20.36
N GLN A 343 -6.19 -18.39 19.70
CA GLN A 343 -5.00 -18.00 18.95
C GLN A 343 -3.80 -17.78 19.89
N ARG A 344 -3.98 -17.05 21.00
CA ARG A 344 -2.91 -16.84 22.00
C ARG A 344 -2.38 -18.15 22.58
N LEU A 345 -3.25 -19.08 22.95
CA LEU A 345 -2.85 -20.41 23.44
C LEU A 345 -2.29 -21.32 22.34
N GLY A 346 -2.68 -21.06 21.09
CA GLY A 346 -2.18 -21.71 19.89
C GLY A 346 -0.76 -21.29 19.48
N THR A 347 -0.34 -20.09 19.88
CA THR A 347 1.00 -19.56 19.66
C THR A 347 1.90 -19.93 20.84
N LEU A 348 2.92 -20.75 20.55
CA LEU A 348 3.90 -21.24 21.51
C LEU A 348 5.27 -20.69 21.16
N VAL A 349 6.02 -20.23 22.15
CA VAL A 349 7.38 -19.72 21.97
C VAL A 349 8.37 -20.59 22.72
N LEU A 350 9.37 -21.10 22.02
CA LEU A 350 10.53 -21.79 22.61
C LEU A 350 11.61 -20.77 22.94
N LEU A 351 11.99 -20.71 24.21
CA LEU A 351 13.01 -19.81 24.72
C LEU A 351 14.39 -20.48 24.77
N ALA A 352 15.44 -19.66 24.86
CA ALA A 352 16.82 -20.11 24.91
C ALA A 352 17.18 -21.03 26.10
N ASP A 353 16.45 -20.92 27.20
CA ASP A 353 16.61 -21.79 28.36
C ASP A 353 15.93 -23.18 28.20
N GLY A 354 15.30 -23.41 27.05
CA GLY A 354 14.61 -24.64 26.69
C GLY A 354 13.17 -24.73 27.19
N SER A 355 12.65 -23.67 27.82
CA SER A 355 11.24 -23.60 28.20
C SER A 355 10.35 -23.22 27.01
N THR A 356 9.10 -23.69 27.04
CA THR A 356 8.07 -23.29 26.07
C THR A 356 6.98 -22.53 26.81
N VAL A 357 6.63 -21.36 26.31
CA VAL A 357 5.64 -20.45 26.91
C VAL A 357 4.58 -20.05 25.89
N ASN A 358 3.46 -19.50 26.38
CA ASN A 358 2.49 -18.79 25.55
C ASN A 358 2.66 -17.28 25.75
N PRO A 359 2.38 -16.45 24.75
CA PRO A 359 2.37 -15.00 24.91
C PRO A 359 1.41 -14.52 25.98
N LEU A 360 1.72 -13.42 26.66
CA LEU A 360 0.80 -12.70 27.54
C LEU A 360 -0.43 -12.22 26.79
N ALA A 361 -0.22 -11.74 25.57
CA ALA A 361 -1.24 -11.25 24.65
C ALA A 361 -0.74 -11.44 23.21
N LEU A 362 -1.71 -11.57 22.31
CA LEU A 362 -1.53 -11.20 20.92
C LEU A 362 -2.18 -9.82 20.78
N VAL A 363 -1.44 -8.86 20.26
CA VAL A 363 -1.90 -7.49 19.98
C VAL A 363 -1.55 -7.16 18.54
N ASP A 364 -1.92 -5.96 18.10
CA ASP A 364 -1.87 -5.57 16.69
C ASP A 364 -2.77 -6.50 15.87
N ASP A 365 -4.07 -6.35 16.13
CA ASP A 365 -5.15 -7.14 15.52
C ASP A 365 -5.93 -6.22 14.57
N ASP A 366 -5.21 -5.33 13.90
CA ASP A 366 -5.74 -4.75 12.70
C ASP A 366 -5.68 -5.81 11.58
N PRO A 367 -6.49 -5.69 10.52
CA PRO A 367 -6.65 -6.77 9.55
C PRO A 367 -5.51 -6.86 8.53
N ASP A 368 -4.29 -6.44 8.90
CA ASP A 368 -3.07 -6.64 8.13
C ASP A 368 -2.42 -8.01 8.41
N ASN A 369 -1.18 -8.19 7.94
CA ASN A 369 -0.43 -9.45 8.07
C ASN A 369 0.60 -9.47 9.20
N HIS A 370 0.55 -8.53 10.15
CA HIS A 370 1.41 -8.48 11.31
C HIS A 370 0.63 -8.81 12.58
N VAL A 371 1.27 -9.54 13.50
CA VAL A 371 0.70 -9.82 14.83
C VAL A 371 1.83 -9.75 15.84
N LEU A 372 1.60 -9.03 16.94
CA LEU A 372 2.57 -8.90 18.01
C LEU A 372 2.30 -9.89 19.14
N ALA A 373 3.27 -10.77 19.40
CA ALA A 373 3.26 -11.68 20.54
C ALA A 373 4.09 -11.10 21.71
N CYS A 374 3.39 -10.66 22.76
CA CYS A 374 4.01 -10.03 23.93
C CYS A 374 4.45 -11.10 24.96
N LEU A 375 5.71 -11.12 25.37
CA LEU A 375 6.25 -12.10 26.34
C LEU A 375 6.66 -11.46 27.66
N ALA A 376 6.46 -12.18 28.77
CA ALA A 376 6.88 -11.75 30.11
C ALA A 376 8.32 -12.17 30.44
N GLU A 377 8.84 -13.13 29.69
CA GLU A 377 10.05 -13.84 30.03
C GLU A 377 11.30 -13.06 29.57
N ASP A 378 12.34 -13.05 30.41
CA ASP A 378 13.65 -12.46 30.06
C ASP A 378 14.50 -13.38 29.17
N SER A 379 14.22 -14.69 29.15
CA SER A 379 14.99 -15.63 28.33
C SER A 379 14.68 -15.37 26.85
N PRO A 380 15.69 -15.15 25.99
CA PRO A 380 15.45 -14.80 24.59
C PRO A 380 14.61 -15.85 23.86
N ALA A 381 13.57 -15.39 23.15
CA ALA A 381 12.82 -16.24 22.22
C ALA A 381 13.71 -16.71 21.06
N GLN A 382 13.59 -17.99 20.70
CA GLN A 382 14.35 -18.60 19.60
C GLN A 382 13.47 -19.16 18.49
N TRP A 383 12.28 -19.67 18.84
CA TRP A 383 11.35 -20.22 17.86
C TRP A 383 9.92 -19.90 18.24
N VAL A 384 9.09 -19.68 17.23
CA VAL A 384 7.64 -19.60 17.36
C VAL A 384 7.03 -20.81 16.68
N VAL A 385 6.07 -21.43 17.35
CA VAL A 385 5.25 -22.51 16.83
C VAL A 385 3.80 -22.07 16.88
N VAL A 386 3.13 -22.08 15.74
CA VAL A 386 1.71 -21.78 15.66
C VAL A 386 0.96 -23.03 15.28
N ASN A 387 -0.03 -23.41 16.08
CA ASN A 387 -0.88 -24.55 15.80
C ASN A 387 -1.76 -24.28 14.57
N THR A 388 -2.09 -25.35 13.83
CA THR A 388 -2.96 -25.27 12.66
C THR A 388 -4.41 -24.96 13.04
N GLY A 389 -5.13 -24.27 12.15
CA GLY A 389 -6.58 -24.12 12.22
C GLY A 389 -7.08 -23.05 13.18
N LEU A 390 -6.26 -22.05 13.50
CA LEU A 390 -6.56 -21.02 14.49
C LEU A 390 -6.58 -19.61 13.90
N PHE A 391 -5.72 -19.34 12.94
CA PHE A 391 -5.64 -18.09 12.19
C PHE A 391 -6.22 -18.31 10.80
N HIS A 392 -6.91 -17.32 10.26
CA HIS A 392 -7.65 -17.42 9.01
C HIS A 392 -7.31 -16.23 8.12
N ASP A 393 -7.16 -16.44 6.82
CA ASP A 393 -7.08 -15.35 5.85
C ASP A 393 -8.44 -14.65 5.67
N PRO A 394 -8.53 -13.57 4.87
CA PRO A 394 -9.81 -12.92 4.56
C PRO A 394 -10.84 -13.82 3.85
N GLY A 395 -10.38 -14.91 3.21
CA GLY A 395 -11.22 -15.95 2.60
C GLY A 395 -11.72 -17.00 3.62
N ASP A 396 -11.38 -16.85 4.89
CA ASP A 396 -11.64 -17.77 6.01
C ASP A 396 -10.94 -19.14 5.87
N ILE A 397 -9.86 -19.23 5.10
CA ILE A 397 -9.02 -20.42 4.98
C ILE A 397 -8.03 -20.47 6.13
N ALA A 398 -8.10 -21.57 6.89
CA ALA A 398 -7.36 -21.70 8.13
C ALA A 398 -5.87 -22.05 7.91
N ASN A 399 -5.01 -21.49 8.75
CA ASN A 399 -3.56 -21.66 8.68
C ASN A 399 -3.10 -23.13 8.85
N PRO A 400 -2.05 -23.56 8.13
CA PRO A 400 -1.30 -24.77 8.49
C PRO A 400 -0.48 -24.54 9.77
N ALA A 401 0.04 -25.63 10.34
CA ALA A 401 0.97 -25.51 11.46
C ALA A 401 2.28 -24.84 11.00
N THR A 402 2.73 -23.84 11.75
CA THR A 402 3.94 -23.08 11.41
C THR A 402 5.03 -23.26 12.47
N HIS A 403 6.30 -23.25 12.03
CA HIS A 403 7.48 -23.28 12.89
C HIS A 403 8.52 -22.31 12.33
N ALA A 404 8.68 -21.15 12.96
CA ALA A 404 9.54 -20.06 12.48
C ALA A 404 10.68 -19.79 13.48
N GLU A 405 11.89 -19.57 12.95
CA GLU A 405 13.03 -19.10 13.75
C GLU A 405 12.79 -17.63 14.11
N VAL A 406 13.07 -17.28 15.36
CA VAL A 406 13.02 -15.91 15.84
C VAL A 406 14.40 -15.28 15.67
N ILE A 407 14.47 -14.24 14.86
CA ILE A 407 15.69 -13.44 14.66
C ILE A 407 15.61 -12.13 15.44
N ASP A 408 16.76 -11.47 15.61
CA ASP A 408 16.78 -10.11 16.18
C ASP A 408 16.38 -9.11 15.10
N GLY A 409 15.39 -8.26 15.42
CA GLY A 409 14.90 -7.20 14.54
C GLY A 409 15.59 -5.85 14.74
#